data_AF-A0A962UK02-F1
#
_entry.id   AF-A0A962UK02-F1
#
_cell.length_a   1.000
_cell.length_b   1.000
_cell.length_c   1.000
_cell.angle_alpha   90.00
_cell.angle_beta   90.00
_cell.angle_gamma   90.00
#
_symmetry.space_group_name_H-M   'P 1'
#
loop_
_entity.id
_entity.type
_entity.pdbx_description
1 polymer ?
#
loop_
_entity_poly.entity_id
_entity_poly.type
_entity_poly.pdbx_seq_one_letter_code
_entity_poly.pdbx_strand_id
1 'polypeptide(L)' 'MSEHRIRIATRKSPLAMWQAEHVAELLRRAHAGLTVEIHGMSTEG' A
#
# COMPACT_ATOMS: atom_id res chain seq x y z
N MET A 1 -14.59 13.01 10.98
CA MET A 1 -13.17 13.31 10.70
C MET A 1 -12.70 12.31 9.67
N SER A 2 -12.31 12.78 8.49
CA SER A 2 -11.77 11.93 7.43
C SER A 2 -10.50 11.27 7.95
N GLU A 3 -10.46 9.94 7.98
CA GLU A 3 -9.26 9.21 8.37
C GLU A 3 -8.11 9.57 7.44
N HIS A 4 -6.97 9.97 8.00
CA HIS A 4 -5.74 10.22 7.25
C HIS A 4 -5.10 8.89 6.85
N ARG A 5 -5.75 8.17 5.93
CA ARG A 5 -5.45 6.78 5.56
C ARG A 5 -5.43 6.59 4.04
N ILE A 6 -4.46 5.84 3.55
CA ILE A 6 -4.39 5.34 2.17
C ILE A 6 -4.45 3.81 2.18
N ARG A 7 -5.22 3.22 1.26
CA ARG A 7 -5.25 1.78 0.99
C ARG A 7 -4.65 1.50 -0.37
N ILE A 8 -3.60 0.68 -0.41
CA ILE A 8 -2.94 0.24 -1.64
C ILE A 8 -3.46 -1.16 -1.98
N ALA A 9 -4.08 -1.30 -3.14
CA ALA A 9 -4.45 -2.60 -3.67
C ALA A 9 -3.40 -3.06 -4.69
N THR A 10 -2.85 -4.26 -4.55
CA THR A 10 -1.77 -4.78 -5.41
C THR A 10 -1.97 -6.25 -5.78
N ARG A 11 -1.31 -6.75 -6.83
CA ARG A 11 -1.31 -8.19 -7.16
C ARG A 11 -0.55 -8.98 -6.09
N LYS A 12 -0.94 -10.24 -5.86
CA LYS A 12 -0.28 -11.12 -4.89
C LYS A 12 1.10 -11.67 -5.30
N SER A 13 1.56 -11.41 -6.53
CA SER A 13 2.90 -11.85 -6.95
C SER A 13 3.99 -11.22 -6.07
N PRO A 14 5.09 -11.93 -5.75
CA PRO A 14 6.11 -11.42 -4.83
C PRO A 14 6.66 -10.03 -5.20
N LEU A 15 6.91 -9.78 -6.49
CA LEU A 15 7.40 -8.47 -6.95
C LEU A 15 6.38 -7.34 -6.70
N ALA A 16 5.10 -7.58 -6.96
CA ALA A 16 4.05 -6.57 -6.79
C ALA A 16 3.77 -6.26 -5.30
N MET A 17 3.91 -7.25 -4.42
CA MET A 17 3.86 -7.03 -2.97
C MET A 17 5.05 -6.18 -2.51
N TRP A 18 6.26 -6.54 -2.94
CA TRP A 18 7.46 -5.75 -2.62
C TRP A 18 7.37 -4.31 -3.12
N GLN A 19 6.86 -4.10 -4.34
CA GLN A 19 6.63 -2.76 -4.90
C GLN A 19 5.64 -1.96 -4.04
N ALA A 20 4.55 -2.59 -3.59
CA ALA A 20 3.55 -1.95 -2.74
C ALA A 20 4.12 -1.59 -1.36
N GLU A 21 4.93 -2.46 -0.77
CA GLU A 21 5.64 -2.22 0.49
C GLU A 21 6.61 -1.05 0.37
N HIS A 22 7.39 -1.02 -0.72
CA HIS A 22 8.32 0.07 -1.00
C HIS A 22 7.61 1.43 -1.12
N VAL A 23 6.51 1.49 -1.87
CA VAL A 23 5.68 2.71 -1.99
C VAL A 23 5.08 3.11 -0.63
N ALA A 24 4.58 2.15 0.15
CA ALA A 24 4.01 2.43 1.47
C ALA A 24 5.05 3.02 2.43
N GLU A 25 6.28 2.52 2.39
CA GLU A 25 7.38 3.07 3.19
C GLU A 25 7.69 4.52 2.83
N LEU A 26 7.78 4.84 1.54
CA LEU A 26 8.02 6.21 1.07
C LEU A 26 6.89 7.15 1.50
N LEU A 27 5.63 6.72 1.40
CA LEU A 27 4.47 7.49 1.83
C LEU A 27 4.51 7.81 3.33
N ARG A 28 4.81 6.81 4.17
CA ARG A 28 4.92 7.00 5.63
C ARG A 28 6.07 7.94 6.01
N ARG A 29 7.17 7.92 5.26
CA ARG A 29 8.32 8.83 5.47
C ARG A 29 8.00 10.26 5.06
N ALA A 30 7.28 10.45 3.96
CA ALA A 30 6.94 11.78 3.43
C ALA A 30 5.79 12.46 4.19
N HIS A 31 4.89 11.68 4.79
CA HIS A 31 3.67 12.18 5.43
C HIS A 31 3.56 11.65 6.86
N ALA A 32 4.00 12.45 7.83
CA ALA A 32 3.89 12.11 9.24
C ALA A 32 2.41 11.93 9.65
N GLY A 33 2.11 10.81 10.30
CA GLY A 33 0.75 10.47 10.74
C GLY A 33 -0.13 9.81 9.68
N LEU A 34 0.39 9.55 8.46
CA LEU A 34 -0.33 8.83 7.42
C LEU A 34 -0.39 7.32 7.71
N THR A 35 -1.60 6.79 7.79
CA THR A 35 -1.82 5.34 7.86
C THR A 35 -1.85 4.76 6.45
N VAL A 36 -1.05 3.72 6.20
CA VAL A 36 -1.03 3.01 4.89
C VAL A 36 -1.30 1.53 5.10
N GLU A 37 -2.32 1.01 4.42
CA GLU A 37 -2.74 -0.40 4.42
C GLU A 37 -2.51 -1.01 3.03
N ILE A 38 -2.03 -2.25 2.97
CA ILE A 38 -1.80 -2.97 1.71
C ILE A 38 -2.75 -4.16 1.63
N HIS A 39 -3.47 -4.28 0.51
CA HIS A 39 -4.39 -5.37 0.22
C HIS A 39 -3.96 -6.11 -1.04
N GLY A 40 -3.59 -7.39 -0.87
CA GLY A 40 -3.28 -8.28 -1.98
C GLY A 40 -4.55 -8.77 -2.67
N MET A 41 -4.68 -8.49 -3.96
CA MET A 41 -5.77 -8.95 -4.81
C MET A 41 -5.32 -10.11 -5.69
N SER A 42 -6.19 -11.11 -5.81
CA SER A 42 -6.11 -12.08 -6.89
C SER A 42 -6.91 -11.51 -8.06
N THR A 43 -6.29 -11.36 -9.22
CA THR A 43 -6.99 -11.03 -10.46
C THR A 43 -7.14 -12.30 -11.28
N GLU A 44 -8.30 -12.52 -11.87
CA GLU A 44 -8.45 -13.48 -12.98
C GLU A 44 -7.61 -12.90 -14.12
N GLY A 45 -6.53 -13.59 -14.49
CA GLY A 45 -5.48 -13.06 -15.37
C GLY A 45 -5.97 -12.65 -16.74
#